data_AF-X8J1H2-F1
#
_entry.id   AF-X8J1H2-F1
#
_cell.length_a   1.000
_cell.length_b   1.000
_cell.length_c   1.000
_cell.angle_alpha   90.00
_cell.angle_beta   90.00
_cell.angle_gamma   90.00
#
_symmetry.space_group_name_H-M   'P 1'
#
loop_
_entity.id
_entity.type
_entity.pdbx_description
1 polymer ?
#
loop_
_entity_poly.entity_id
_entity_poly.type
_entity_poly.pdbx_seq_one_letter_code
_entity_poly.pdbx_strand_id
1 'polypeptide(L)'
;MSNTEYIEKALLPYCRVFYRYQVALPDFIPERFISRHISSADMKSLQDESFIDIDDSRNILRAYIDSVQSPGELMARDRIPLNFFMPHVVPGCEDLIPDMFEATIRFLWNNILVQQDLDLMDHFLRKAMHDFCCILSHLEAQVTVSRTIPHSWIFKLVDKIIENDTVGLLLRATLLKSTPEPDDLECNKFKAQDRRTSSQKFLNLATFVPLDYLTHRLNQSGCLGDWWKYFMHFIMLAPGGIQMDPSHPGFTMQGFAAQLICTICLELLGIRFEDAISRLQEHSKMCRNPRCPAPFGPGLTSTKRALTNSNGPYCGMRCMEIFRVASLPA
;
A
#
# COMPACT_ATOMS: atom_id res chain seq x y z
N MET A 1 -42.90 -9.31 -17.94
CA MET A 1 -42.19 -9.14 -16.66
C MET A 1 -41.73 -7.69 -16.59
N SER A 2 -42.02 -6.96 -15.52
CA SER A 2 -41.52 -5.57 -15.37
C SER A 2 -40.00 -5.58 -15.16
N ASN A 3 -39.32 -4.44 -15.35
CA ASN A 3 -37.88 -4.36 -15.11
C ASN A 3 -37.54 -4.69 -13.64
N THR A 4 -38.31 -4.16 -12.69
CA THR A 4 -38.18 -4.47 -11.26
C THR A 4 -38.37 -5.95 -10.99
N GLU A 5 -39.38 -6.56 -11.59
CA GLU A 5 -39.66 -7.99 -11.43
C GLU A 5 -38.56 -8.88 -12.06
N TYR A 6 -37.95 -8.46 -13.17
CA TYR A 6 -36.78 -9.11 -13.76
C TYR A 6 -35.57 -9.05 -12.83
N ILE A 7 -35.29 -7.86 -12.27
CA ILE A 7 -34.17 -7.65 -11.36
C ILE A 7 -34.31 -8.55 -10.13
N GLU A 8 -35.48 -8.53 -9.47
CA GLU A 8 -35.73 -9.29 -8.26
C GLU A 8 -35.78 -10.81 -8.47
N LYS A 9 -36.47 -11.28 -9.53
CA LYS A 9 -36.74 -12.72 -9.69
C LYS A 9 -35.67 -13.47 -10.48
N ALA A 10 -34.87 -12.79 -11.31
CA ALA A 10 -33.91 -13.44 -12.18
C ALA A 10 -32.48 -12.92 -11.99
N LEU A 11 -32.28 -11.60 -12.06
CA LEU A 11 -30.94 -11.04 -12.08
C LEU A 11 -30.24 -11.15 -10.72
N LEU A 12 -30.93 -10.80 -9.63
CA LEU A 12 -30.40 -10.92 -8.26
C LEU A 12 -30.01 -12.36 -7.91
N PRO A 13 -30.88 -13.38 -8.07
CA PRO A 13 -30.51 -14.78 -7.85
C PRO A 13 -29.33 -15.26 -8.71
N TYR A 14 -29.26 -14.82 -9.98
CA TYR A 14 -28.11 -15.15 -10.84
C TYR A 14 -26.82 -14.54 -10.31
N CYS A 15 -26.82 -13.24 -9.97
CA CYS A 15 -25.66 -12.55 -9.40
C CYS A 15 -25.18 -13.28 -8.14
N ARG A 16 -26.08 -13.68 -7.24
CA ARG A 16 -25.76 -14.44 -6.02
C ARG A 16 -24.94 -15.71 -6.30
N VAL A 17 -25.38 -16.53 -7.25
CA VAL A 17 -24.70 -17.81 -7.58
C VAL A 17 -23.41 -17.54 -8.33
N PHE A 18 -23.48 -16.63 -9.30
CA PHE A 18 -22.35 -16.21 -10.10
C PHE A 18 -21.20 -15.68 -9.24
N TYR A 19 -21.53 -14.98 -8.15
CA TYR A 19 -20.51 -14.44 -7.28
C TYR A 19 -19.74 -15.49 -6.51
N ARG A 20 -20.46 -16.45 -5.92
CA ARG A 20 -19.85 -17.60 -5.24
C ARG A 20 -19.04 -18.45 -6.22
N TYR A 21 -19.54 -18.64 -7.44
CA TYR A 21 -18.86 -19.36 -8.51
C TYR A 21 -17.48 -18.76 -8.82
N GLN A 22 -17.34 -17.43 -8.87
CA GLN A 22 -16.05 -16.78 -9.19
C GLN A 22 -14.96 -16.96 -8.11
N VAL A 23 -15.37 -17.26 -6.87
CA VAL A 23 -14.46 -17.33 -5.72
C VAL A 23 -14.21 -18.78 -5.30
N ALA A 24 -15.20 -19.66 -5.39
CA ALA A 24 -15.11 -21.04 -4.91
C ALA A 24 -14.53 -22.04 -5.91
N LEU A 25 -14.44 -21.69 -7.21
CA LEU A 25 -13.95 -22.63 -8.21
C LEU A 25 -12.42 -22.73 -8.24
N PRO A 26 -11.88 -23.92 -8.52
CA PRO A 26 -10.48 -24.09 -8.91
C PRO A 26 -10.16 -23.20 -10.11
N ASP A 27 -8.90 -22.81 -10.24
CA ASP A 27 -8.43 -21.82 -11.20
C ASP A 27 -8.48 -22.32 -12.66
N PHE A 28 -9.70 -22.48 -13.21
CA PHE A 28 -9.94 -22.79 -14.61
C PHE A 28 -9.94 -21.50 -15.42
N ILE A 29 -8.77 -21.21 -16.00
CA ILE A 29 -8.43 -20.00 -16.76
C ILE A 29 -9.56 -19.48 -17.66
N PRO A 30 -10.17 -20.29 -18.55
CA PRO A 30 -11.12 -19.77 -19.53
C PRO A 30 -12.44 -19.35 -18.88
N GLU A 31 -12.88 -20.09 -17.84
CA GLU A 31 -14.14 -19.85 -17.14
C GLU A 31 -14.07 -18.58 -16.29
N ARG A 32 -12.91 -18.32 -15.67
CA ARG A 32 -12.66 -17.08 -14.91
C ARG A 32 -12.64 -15.85 -15.82
N PHE A 33 -12.03 -15.96 -16.99
CA PHE A 33 -12.01 -14.89 -17.98
C PHE A 33 -13.40 -14.57 -18.55
N ILE A 34 -14.17 -15.61 -18.90
CA ILE A 34 -15.53 -15.48 -19.44
C ILE A 34 -16.49 -14.93 -18.39
N SER A 35 -16.44 -15.44 -17.14
CA SER A 35 -17.28 -14.92 -16.06
C SER A 35 -17.02 -13.44 -15.80
N ARG A 36 -15.78 -12.95 -15.85
CA ARG A 36 -15.56 -11.49 -15.72
C ARG A 36 -16.08 -10.67 -16.90
N HIS A 37 -16.05 -11.19 -18.12
CA HIS A 37 -16.66 -10.51 -19.28
C HIS A 37 -18.18 -10.42 -19.19
N ILE A 38 -18.81 -11.39 -18.52
CA ILE A 38 -20.26 -11.41 -18.31
C ILE A 38 -20.66 -10.52 -17.10
N SER A 39 -19.72 -10.21 -16.20
CA SER A 39 -19.95 -9.33 -15.06
C SER A 39 -20.08 -7.86 -15.51
N SER A 40 -21.30 -7.33 -15.53
CA SER A 40 -21.54 -5.91 -15.81
C SER A 40 -21.36 -5.04 -14.55
N ALA A 41 -21.17 -3.72 -14.74
CA ALA A 41 -21.17 -2.77 -13.64
C ALA A 41 -22.51 -2.77 -12.86
N ASP A 42 -23.62 -3.01 -13.57
CA ASP A 42 -24.96 -3.07 -12.98
C ASP A 42 -25.15 -4.26 -12.07
N MET A 43 -24.45 -5.38 -12.31
CA MET A 43 -24.50 -6.52 -11.40
C MET A 43 -23.87 -6.15 -10.04
N LYS A 44 -22.83 -5.31 -10.02
CA LYS A 44 -22.08 -4.93 -8.81
C LYS A 44 -22.84 -3.98 -7.90
N SER A 45 -23.79 -3.22 -8.44
CA SER A 45 -24.64 -2.31 -7.68
C SER A 45 -25.90 -2.96 -7.12
N LEU A 46 -26.19 -4.21 -7.51
CA LEU A 46 -27.28 -5.00 -6.97
C LEU A 46 -26.92 -5.49 -5.57
N GLN A 47 -27.23 -4.65 -4.57
CA GLN A 47 -27.14 -5.01 -3.16
C GLN A 47 -28.32 -5.89 -2.80
N ASP A 48 -28.01 -7.02 -2.18
CA ASP A 48 -28.99 -7.94 -1.63
C ASP A 48 -28.73 -8.10 -0.14
N GLU A 49 -29.06 -7.04 0.60
CA GLU A 49 -28.84 -6.98 2.05
C GLU A 49 -29.58 -8.09 2.81
N SER A 50 -30.62 -8.68 2.20
CA SER A 50 -31.50 -9.64 2.84
C SER A 50 -30.98 -11.08 2.93
N PHE A 51 -29.89 -11.43 2.23
CA PHE A 51 -29.43 -12.83 2.11
C PHE A 51 -27.92 -13.06 2.27
N ILE A 52 -27.14 -12.05 2.64
CA ILE A 52 -25.72 -12.24 2.89
C ILE A 52 -25.53 -12.65 4.35
N ASP A 53 -25.38 -13.96 4.56
CA ASP A 53 -25.01 -14.51 5.86
C ASP A 53 -23.53 -14.22 6.18
N ILE A 54 -23.22 -14.13 7.47
CA ILE A 54 -21.87 -13.91 7.96
C ILE A 54 -20.94 -15.07 7.55
N ASP A 55 -21.42 -16.32 7.60
CA ASP A 55 -20.60 -17.47 7.24
C ASP A 55 -20.26 -17.49 5.73
N ASP A 56 -21.22 -17.10 4.89
CA ASP A 56 -21.01 -16.96 3.44
C ASP A 56 -20.00 -15.85 3.14
N SER A 57 -20.14 -14.69 3.79
CA SER A 57 -19.19 -13.58 3.71
C SER A 57 -17.79 -14.01 4.08
N ARG A 58 -17.62 -14.67 5.24
CA ARG A 58 -16.33 -15.20 5.70
C ARG A 58 -15.73 -16.19 4.72
N ASN A 59 -16.54 -17.08 4.15
CA ASN A 59 -16.08 -18.05 3.15
C ASN A 59 -15.60 -17.37 1.87
N ILE A 60 -16.34 -16.35 1.40
CA ILE A 60 -15.96 -15.54 0.23
C ILE A 60 -14.65 -14.79 0.48
N LEU A 61 -14.48 -14.14 1.63
CA LEU A 61 -13.26 -13.40 1.94
C LEU A 61 -12.04 -14.32 2.11
N ARG A 62 -12.22 -15.51 2.70
CA ARG A 62 -11.16 -16.51 2.80
C ARG A 62 -10.75 -17.05 1.43
N ALA A 63 -11.73 -17.41 0.60
CA ALA A 63 -11.44 -17.90 -0.73
C ALA A 63 -10.79 -16.82 -1.61
N TYR A 64 -11.11 -15.54 -1.40
CA TYR A 64 -10.33 -14.43 -1.96
C TYR A 64 -8.87 -14.49 -1.51
N ILE A 65 -8.60 -14.50 -0.20
CA ILE A 65 -7.24 -14.54 0.37
C ILE A 65 -6.45 -15.71 -0.24
N ASP A 66 -7.02 -16.91 -0.22
CA ASP A 66 -6.39 -18.12 -0.73
C ASP A 66 -6.09 -18.01 -2.23
N SER A 67 -7.04 -17.46 -3.00
CA SER A 67 -6.87 -17.32 -4.45
C SER A 67 -5.76 -16.32 -4.83
N VAL A 68 -5.59 -15.25 -4.06
CA VAL A 68 -4.58 -14.21 -4.32
C VAL A 68 -3.19 -14.65 -3.86
N GLN A 69 -3.12 -15.53 -2.87
CA GLN A 69 -1.87 -16.13 -2.38
C GLN A 69 -1.40 -17.33 -3.22
N SER A 70 -2.29 -17.96 -3.98
CA SER A 70 -1.95 -19.10 -4.83
C SER A 70 -0.94 -18.71 -5.91
N PRO A 71 0.17 -19.46 -6.11
CA PRO A 71 1.25 -19.13 -7.03
C PRO A 71 0.91 -19.30 -8.54
N GLY A 72 -0.34 -19.14 -8.94
CA GLY A 72 -0.75 -19.19 -10.35
C GLY A 72 -0.40 -17.91 -11.11
N GLU A 73 0.23 -18.04 -12.29
CA GLU A 73 0.60 -16.95 -13.23
C GLU A 73 -0.59 -16.08 -13.71
N LEU A 74 -1.81 -16.44 -13.35
CA LEU A 74 -3.04 -15.96 -13.98
C LEU A 74 -3.63 -14.73 -13.32
N MET A 75 -3.48 -14.60 -11.99
CA MET A 75 -3.93 -13.42 -11.25
C MET A 75 -3.29 -12.12 -11.78
N ALA A 76 -2.08 -12.20 -12.35
CA ALA A 76 -1.37 -11.09 -13.02
C ALA A 76 -2.16 -10.47 -14.19
N ARG A 77 -2.84 -11.31 -14.99
CA ARG A 77 -3.73 -10.86 -16.08
C ARG A 77 -5.15 -10.57 -15.61
N ASP A 78 -5.54 -11.14 -14.47
CA ASP A 78 -6.92 -11.30 -14.04
C ASP A 78 -7.45 -10.19 -13.11
N ARG A 79 -6.73 -9.08 -12.93
CA ARG A 79 -7.30 -7.79 -12.46
C ARG A 79 -8.24 -7.95 -11.25
N ILE A 80 -7.71 -8.41 -10.12
CA ILE A 80 -8.46 -8.67 -8.89
C ILE A 80 -9.44 -7.51 -8.58
N PRO A 81 -10.76 -7.68 -8.76
CA PRO A 81 -11.70 -6.63 -8.47
C PRO A 81 -12.07 -6.72 -6.99
N LEU A 82 -11.29 -6.11 -6.09
CA LEU A 82 -11.69 -5.95 -4.68
C LEU A 82 -13.10 -5.33 -4.58
N ASN A 83 -13.47 -4.47 -5.53
CA ASN A 83 -14.83 -3.92 -5.67
C ASN A 83 -15.95 -4.96 -5.79
N PHE A 84 -15.64 -6.19 -6.18
CA PHE A 84 -16.59 -7.30 -6.20
C PHE A 84 -16.90 -7.83 -4.80
N PHE A 85 -15.90 -7.80 -3.91
CA PHE A 85 -16.02 -8.35 -2.57
C PHE A 85 -16.62 -7.35 -1.59
N MET A 86 -16.60 -6.05 -1.92
CA MET A 86 -17.11 -4.99 -1.07
C MET A 86 -18.56 -5.24 -0.57
N PRO A 87 -19.54 -5.68 -1.39
CA PRO A 87 -20.90 -5.98 -0.91
C PRO A 87 -20.96 -7.20 0.02
N HIS A 88 -19.93 -8.05 0.03
CA HIS A 88 -19.84 -9.25 0.87
C HIS A 88 -19.07 -9.01 2.16
N VAL A 89 -18.56 -7.80 2.41
CA VAL A 89 -17.92 -7.48 3.69
C VAL A 89 -18.98 -6.94 4.64
N VAL A 90 -19.60 -7.85 5.40
CA VAL A 90 -20.61 -7.51 6.42
C VAL A 90 -19.99 -7.45 7.82
N PRO A 91 -20.64 -6.77 8.79
CA PRO A 91 -20.20 -6.79 10.18
C PRO A 91 -20.00 -8.20 10.74
N GLY A 92 -18.88 -8.43 11.45
CA GLY A 92 -18.44 -9.73 11.97
C GLY A 92 -17.42 -10.48 11.09
N CYS A 93 -17.03 -9.90 9.95
CA CYS A 93 -15.98 -10.43 9.06
C CYS A 93 -14.66 -9.64 9.11
N GLU A 94 -14.56 -8.63 9.97
CA GLU A 94 -13.51 -7.61 9.92
C GLU A 94 -12.13 -8.15 10.31
N ASP A 95 -12.09 -9.25 11.07
CA ASP A 95 -10.88 -9.98 11.42
C ASP A 95 -10.11 -10.51 10.19
N LEU A 96 -10.79 -10.68 9.06
CA LEU A 96 -10.21 -11.14 7.79
C LEU A 96 -9.63 -9.98 6.95
N ILE A 97 -10.03 -8.73 7.19
CA ILE A 97 -9.61 -7.56 6.39
C ILE A 97 -8.08 -7.38 6.40
N PRO A 98 -7.37 -7.50 7.54
CA PRO A 98 -5.91 -7.41 7.53
C PRO A 98 -5.24 -8.46 6.65
N ASP A 99 -5.75 -9.68 6.64
CA ASP A 99 -5.17 -10.78 5.86
C ASP A 99 -5.50 -10.63 4.36
N MET A 100 -6.69 -10.12 4.03
CA MET A 100 -7.03 -9.68 2.67
C MET A 100 -6.10 -8.58 2.17
N PHE A 101 -5.83 -7.59 3.02
CA PHE A 101 -4.91 -6.49 2.70
C PHE A 101 -3.50 -7.03 2.44
N GLU A 102 -2.96 -7.82 3.36
CA GLU A 102 -1.66 -8.46 3.21
C GLU A 102 -1.56 -9.30 1.93
N ALA A 103 -2.54 -10.16 1.66
CA ALA A 103 -2.58 -10.97 0.45
C ALA A 103 -2.53 -10.11 -0.81
N THR A 104 -3.33 -9.03 -0.84
CA THR A 104 -3.40 -8.10 -1.98
C THR A 104 -2.07 -7.37 -2.18
N ILE A 105 -1.47 -6.82 -1.13
CA ILE A 105 -0.21 -6.08 -1.23
C ILE A 105 0.94 -6.99 -1.66
N ARG A 106 1.02 -8.21 -1.11
CA ARG A 106 2.02 -9.20 -1.53
C ARG A 106 1.84 -9.60 -2.98
N PHE A 107 0.61 -9.80 -3.42
CA PHE A 107 0.32 -10.05 -4.81
C PHE A 107 0.83 -8.91 -5.70
N LEU A 108 0.52 -7.66 -5.37
CA LEU A 108 1.01 -6.50 -6.13
C LEU A 108 2.54 -6.42 -6.16
N TRP A 109 3.21 -6.69 -5.03
CA TRP A 109 4.67 -6.80 -4.97
C TRP A 109 5.22 -7.90 -5.88
N ASN A 110 4.62 -9.08 -5.90
CA ASN A 110 5.10 -10.17 -6.75
C ASN A 110 4.96 -9.81 -8.23
N ASN A 111 3.89 -9.10 -8.61
CA ASN A 111 3.68 -8.68 -10.00
C ASN A 111 4.62 -7.57 -10.44
N ILE A 112 4.92 -6.61 -9.55
CA ILE A 112 5.84 -5.50 -9.87
C ILE A 112 7.26 -6.00 -10.16
N LEU A 113 7.65 -7.14 -9.56
CA LEU A 113 8.96 -7.76 -9.76
C LEU A 113 9.06 -8.53 -11.08
N VAL A 114 7.93 -9.04 -11.60
CA VAL A 114 7.87 -9.82 -12.85
C VAL A 114 7.71 -8.94 -14.09
N GLN A 115 7.62 -7.61 -13.93
CA GLN A 115 7.62 -6.59 -15.00
C GLN A 115 6.51 -6.75 -16.06
N GLN A 116 5.34 -7.30 -15.69
CA GLN A 116 4.18 -7.29 -16.59
C GLN A 116 3.50 -5.91 -16.51
N ASP A 117 3.42 -5.22 -17.65
CA ASP A 117 2.64 -4.01 -17.92
C ASP A 117 2.64 -2.95 -16.80
N LEU A 118 3.72 -2.16 -16.77
CA LEU A 118 4.07 -1.24 -15.68
C LEU A 118 3.03 -0.13 -15.43
N ASP A 119 2.38 0.38 -16.48
CA ASP A 119 1.37 1.44 -16.36
C ASP A 119 0.08 0.92 -15.69
N LEU A 120 -0.22 -0.38 -15.83
CA LEU A 120 -1.35 -0.99 -15.15
C LEU A 120 -1.10 -1.14 -13.64
N MET A 121 0.15 -1.16 -13.18
CA MET A 121 0.46 -1.45 -11.78
C MET A 121 0.06 -0.32 -10.83
N ASP A 122 0.31 0.94 -11.19
CA ASP A 122 -0.18 2.07 -10.40
C ASP A 122 -1.72 2.11 -10.38
N HIS A 123 -2.35 1.78 -11.51
CA HIS A 123 -3.81 1.67 -11.59
C HIS A 123 -4.35 0.61 -10.60
N PHE A 124 -3.75 -0.58 -10.56
CA PHE A 124 -4.18 -1.64 -9.62
C PHE A 124 -3.94 -1.26 -8.17
N LEU A 125 -2.80 -0.65 -7.85
CA LEU A 125 -2.50 -0.19 -6.51
C LEU A 125 -3.49 0.89 -6.06
N ARG A 126 -3.74 1.90 -6.92
CA ARG A 126 -4.73 2.95 -6.69
C ARG A 126 -6.12 2.35 -6.45
N LYS A 127 -6.53 1.39 -7.28
CA LYS A 127 -7.83 0.72 -7.15
C LYS A 127 -7.92 -0.09 -5.87
N ALA A 128 -6.89 -0.87 -5.53
CA ALA A 128 -6.86 -1.64 -4.29
C ALA A 128 -6.98 -0.74 -3.05
N MET A 129 -6.20 0.34 -2.99
CA MET A 129 -6.30 1.30 -1.89
C MET A 129 -7.69 1.94 -1.81
N HIS A 130 -8.28 2.28 -2.96
CA HIS A 130 -9.65 2.79 -3.01
C HIS A 130 -10.67 1.80 -2.48
N ASP A 131 -10.61 0.55 -2.94
CA ASP A 131 -11.54 -0.50 -2.55
C ASP A 131 -11.43 -0.80 -1.03
N PHE A 132 -10.21 -0.78 -0.47
CA PHE A 132 -10.03 -0.88 0.99
C PHE A 132 -10.60 0.32 1.74
N CYS A 133 -10.45 1.55 1.24
CA CYS A 133 -11.15 2.70 1.84
C CYS A 133 -12.67 2.49 1.83
N CYS A 134 -13.23 2.00 0.73
CA CYS A 134 -14.66 1.74 0.64
C CYS A 134 -15.13 0.65 1.62
N ILE A 135 -14.37 -0.44 1.76
CA ILE A 135 -14.63 -1.48 2.75
C ILE A 135 -14.62 -0.91 4.18
N LEU A 136 -13.60 -0.12 4.53
CA LEU A 136 -13.50 0.47 5.87
C LEU A 136 -14.57 1.54 6.13
N SER A 137 -14.97 2.30 5.11
CA SER A 137 -16.11 3.21 5.18
C SER A 137 -17.43 2.47 5.38
N HIS A 138 -17.62 1.33 4.70
CA HIS A 138 -18.80 0.50 4.90
C HIS A 138 -18.89 -0.05 6.34
N LEU A 139 -17.73 -0.30 6.96
CA LEU A 139 -17.60 -0.77 8.34
C LEU A 139 -17.29 0.36 9.34
N GLU A 140 -17.71 1.60 9.08
CA GLU A 140 -17.34 2.77 9.89
C GLU A 140 -17.62 2.58 11.39
N ALA A 141 -18.78 1.99 11.73
CA ALA A 141 -19.14 1.71 13.12
C ALA A 141 -18.15 0.74 13.78
N GLN A 142 -17.77 -0.33 13.08
CA GLN A 142 -16.87 -1.37 13.58
C GLN A 142 -15.43 -0.87 13.64
N VAL A 143 -15.01 -0.04 12.68
CA VAL A 143 -13.73 0.69 12.73
C VAL A 143 -13.68 1.58 13.97
N THR A 144 -14.72 2.36 14.22
CA THR A 144 -14.80 3.30 15.36
C THR A 144 -14.68 2.56 16.69
N VAL A 145 -15.42 1.47 16.87
CA VAL A 145 -15.35 0.63 18.07
C VAL A 145 -13.97 -0.03 18.19
N SER A 146 -13.45 -0.60 17.11
CA SER A 146 -12.20 -1.36 17.15
C SER A 146 -10.97 -0.51 17.48
N ARG A 147 -10.98 0.78 17.13
CA ARG A 147 -9.91 1.73 17.50
C ARG A 147 -9.73 1.90 19.01
N THR A 148 -10.79 1.70 19.79
CA THR A 148 -10.73 1.87 21.26
C THR A 148 -10.33 0.57 21.97
N ILE A 149 -10.35 -0.57 21.26
CA ILE A 149 -10.04 -1.90 21.79
C ILE A 149 -8.60 -2.25 21.40
N PRO A 150 -7.66 -2.33 22.37
CA PRO A 150 -6.29 -2.73 22.09
C PRO A 150 -6.23 -4.11 21.41
N HIS A 151 -5.32 -4.26 20.45
CA HIS A 151 -5.10 -5.51 19.70
C HIS A 151 -6.30 -6.01 18.87
N SER A 152 -7.27 -5.15 18.57
CA SER A 152 -8.33 -5.49 17.62
C SER A 152 -7.80 -5.60 16.18
N TRP A 153 -8.64 -6.06 15.26
CA TRP A 153 -8.28 -6.26 13.85
C TRP A 153 -7.73 -4.99 13.17
N ILE A 154 -8.14 -3.78 13.58
CA ILE A 154 -7.63 -2.54 12.98
C ILE A 154 -6.15 -2.29 13.34
N PHE A 155 -5.69 -2.76 14.50
CA PHE A 155 -4.26 -2.72 14.87
C PHE A 155 -3.49 -3.75 14.04
N LYS A 156 -4.06 -4.94 13.82
CA LYS A 156 -3.48 -5.92 12.89
C LYS A 156 -3.38 -5.36 11.47
N LEU A 157 -4.34 -4.55 11.01
CA LEU A 157 -4.25 -3.88 9.72
C LEU A 157 -3.04 -2.92 9.65
N VAL A 158 -2.79 -2.13 10.71
CA VAL A 158 -1.58 -1.29 10.80
C VAL A 158 -0.31 -2.12 10.65
N ASP A 159 -0.26 -3.25 11.36
CA ASP A 159 0.88 -4.16 11.31
C ASP A 159 1.10 -4.66 9.89
N LYS A 160 0.04 -5.07 9.19
CA LYS A 160 0.11 -5.51 7.79
C LYS A 160 0.51 -4.40 6.82
N ILE A 161 0.09 -3.15 7.04
CA ILE A 161 0.51 -1.99 6.23
C ILE A 161 2.05 -1.83 6.29
N ILE A 162 2.62 -1.95 7.49
CA ILE A 162 4.05 -1.76 7.73
C ILE A 162 4.86 -2.98 7.32
N GLU A 163 4.47 -4.18 7.74
CA GLU A 163 5.18 -5.44 7.49
C GLU A 163 5.29 -5.78 6.00
N ASN A 164 4.34 -5.32 5.19
CA ASN A 164 4.35 -5.53 3.73
C ASN A 164 4.88 -4.31 2.95
N ASP A 165 5.54 -3.37 3.62
CA ASP A 165 6.16 -2.15 3.04
C ASP A 165 5.27 -1.48 1.99
N THR A 166 4.04 -1.14 2.40
CA THR A 166 3.05 -0.55 1.49
C THR A 166 3.56 0.75 0.87
N VAL A 167 4.33 1.53 1.62
CA VAL A 167 4.96 2.76 1.13
C VAL A 167 6.06 2.45 0.13
N GLY A 168 6.92 1.46 0.38
CA GLY A 168 7.87 0.98 -0.63
C GLY A 168 7.19 0.57 -1.93
N LEU A 169 6.02 -0.10 -1.86
CA LEU A 169 5.26 -0.48 -3.05
C LEU A 169 4.75 0.75 -3.81
N LEU A 170 4.22 1.75 -3.10
CA LEU A 170 3.78 3.03 -3.69
C LEU A 170 4.93 3.74 -4.40
N LEU A 171 6.08 3.84 -3.74
CA LEU A 171 7.28 4.46 -4.32
C LEU A 171 7.74 3.68 -5.55
N ARG A 172 7.71 2.35 -5.51
CA ARG A 172 8.12 1.51 -6.63
C ARG A 172 7.16 1.66 -7.80
N ALA A 173 5.85 1.61 -7.59
CA ALA A 173 4.84 1.82 -8.63
C ALA A 173 4.98 3.21 -9.26
N THR A 174 5.21 4.22 -8.43
CA THR A 174 5.47 5.59 -8.87
C THR A 174 6.69 5.69 -9.79
N LEU A 175 7.80 5.07 -9.42
CA LEU A 175 9.03 5.11 -10.23
C LEU A 175 8.92 4.41 -11.58
N LEU A 176 7.90 3.57 -11.76
CA LEU A 176 7.65 2.87 -13.01
C LEU A 176 6.82 3.71 -13.99
N LYS A 177 6.23 4.83 -13.54
CA LYS A 177 5.54 5.76 -14.42
C LYS A 177 6.52 6.42 -15.38
N SER A 178 6.10 6.61 -16.62
CA SER A 178 6.87 7.30 -17.67
C SER A 178 7.02 8.79 -17.38
N THR A 179 5.96 9.40 -16.85
CA THR A 179 5.87 10.83 -16.53
C THR A 179 4.97 11.03 -15.32
N PRO A 180 5.22 12.07 -14.51
CA PRO A 180 4.32 12.42 -13.42
C PRO A 180 3.02 13.00 -14.00
N GLU A 181 1.88 12.56 -13.48
CA GLU A 181 0.59 13.14 -13.85
C GLU A 181 0.41 14.48 -13.12
N PRO A 182 -0.28 15.49 -13.70
CA PRO A 182 -0.56 16.75 -13.03
C PRO A 182 -1.29 16.58 -11.68
N ASP A 183 -2.08 15.50 -11.58
CA ASP A 183 -2.82 15.13 -10.39
C ASP A 183 -1.93 14.47 -9.32
N ASP A 184 -0.68 14.12 -9.64
CA ASP A 184 0.21 13.34 -8.77
C ASP A 184 0.67 14.07 -7.49
N LEU A 185 0.73 15.42 -7.50
CA LEU A 185 1.08 16.25 -6.32
C LEU A 185 -0.09 17.06 -5.76
N GLU A 186 -1.21 17.18 -6.47
CA GLU A 186 -2.33 17.98 -6.00
C GLU A 186 -3.11 17.25 -4.90
N CYS A 187 -2.79 17.55 -3.63
CA CYS A 187 -3.54 17.13 -2.44
C CYS A 187 -4.89 17.87 -2.29
N ASN A 188 -5.46 18.39 -3.40
CA ASN A 188 -6.70 19.15 -3.37
C ASN A 188 -7.90 18.22 -3.21
N LYS A 189 -8.59 18.35 -2.07
CA LYS A 189 -9.72 17.51 -1.62
C LYS A 189 -10.92 17.46 -2.58
N PHE A 190 -11.00 18.36 -3.57
CA PHE A 190 -12.18 18.62 -4.40
C PHE A 190 -12.22 17.93 -5.77
N LYS A 191 -11.20 17.16 -6.17
CA LYS A 191 -11.26 16.39 -7.42
C LYS A 191 -12.09 15.12 -7.26
N ALA A 192 -12.77 14.71 -8.34
CA ALA A 192 -13.56 13.49 -8.41
C ALA A 192 -12.76 12.28 -7.87
N GLN A 193 -13.42 11.44 -7.06
CA GLN A 193 -12.81 10.35 -6.28
C GLN A 193 -11.90 9.42 -7.13
N ASP A 194 -12.17 9.27 -8.42
CA ASP A 194 -11.45 8.39 -9.35
C ASP A 194 -10.10 8.92 -9.86
N ARG A 195 -9.82 10.23 -9.73
CA ARG A 195 -8.55 10.83 -10.20
C ARG A 195 -7.47 10.95 -9.13
N ARG A 196 -7.75 10.52 -7.90
CA ARG A 196 -6.77 10.59 -6.80
C ARG A 196 -5.65 9.58 -7.01
N THR A 197 -4.43 9.99 -6.76
CA THR A 197 -3.20 9.18 -6.86
C THR A 197 -3.22 7.99 -5.91
N SER A 198 -2.37 6.99 -6.16
CA SER A 198 -2.18 5.85 -5.26
C SER A 198 -1.73 6.31 -3.85
N SER A 199 -0.88 7.33 -3.77
CA SER A 199 -0.45 7.94 -2.50
C SER A 199 -1.60 8.62 -1.74
N GLN A 200 -2.44 9.39 -2.42
CA GLN A 200 -3.59 10.04 -1.78
C GLN A 200 -4.60 9.01 -1.27
N LYS A 201 -4.83 7.91 -2.03
CA LYS A 201 -5.68 6.81 -1.58
C LYS A 201 -5.10 6.12 -0.35
N PHE A 202 -3.79 5.90 -0.30
CA PHE A 202 -3.10 5.39 0.89
C PHE A 202 -3.23 6.33 2.09
N LEU A 203 -3.06 7.64 1.91
CA LEU A 203 -3.26 8.61 3.00
C LEU A 203 -4.71 8.61 3.51
N ASN A 204 -5.70 8.48 2.61
CA ASN A 204 -7.09 8.30 3.03
C ASN A 204 -7.30 6.97 3.77
N LEU A 205 -6.61 5.90 3.38
CA LEU A 205 -6.64 4.62 4.12
C LEU A 205 -6.08 4.81 5.55
N ALA A 206 -5.00 5.57 5.68
CA ALA A 206 -4.37 5.85 6.96
C ALA A 206 -5.30 6.62 7.92
N THR A 207 -6.28 7.38 7.40
CA THR A 207 -7.28 8.01 8.27
C THR A 207 -8.25 7.03 8.93
N PHE A 208 -8.27 5.75 8.54
CA PHE A 208 -9.09 4.69 9.15
C PHE A 208 -8.38 3.93 10.29
N VAL A 209 -7.05 3.98 10.37
CA VAL A 209 -6.30 3.28 11.41
C VAL A 209 -5.99 4.17 12.63
N PRO A 210 -5.66 3.60 13.81
CA PRO A 210 -5.23 4.40 14.96
C PRO A 210 -3.88 5.07 14.68
N LEU A 211 -3.89 6.40 14.45
CA LEU A 211 -2.71 7.16 14.01
C LEU A 211 -1.54 7.10 15.01
N ASP A 212 -1.83 7.13 16.31
CA ASP A 212 -0.80 7.02 17.35
C ASP A 212 -0.08 5.67 17.29
N TYR A 213 -0.83 4.60 17.05
CA TYR A 213 -0.27 3.26 16.90
C TYR A 213 0.52 3.12 15.59
N LEU A 214 0.00 3.64 14.48
CA LEU A 214 0.70 3.68 13.20
C LEU A 214 2.04 4.42 13.34
N THR A 215 2.03 5.60 13.95
CA THR A 215 3.23 6.41 14.23
C THR A 215 4.23 5.64 15.08
N HIS A 216 3.76 5.01 16.16
CA HIS A 216 4.60 4.20 17.03
C HIS A 216 5.26 3.04 16.27
N ARG A 217 4.48 2.29 15.48
CA ARG A 217 4.97 1.17 14.69
C ARG A 217 5.91 1.60 13.56
N LEU A 218 5.69 2.75 12.92
CA LEU A 218 6.62 3.32 11.94
C LEU A 218 7.98 3.63 12.56
N ASN A 219 7.99 4.17 13.78
CA ASN A 219 9.23 4.43 14.52
C ASN A 219 9.98 3.14 14.93
N GLN A 220 9.25 2.07 15.25
CA GLN A 220 9.85 0.80 15.69
C GLN A 220 10.29 -0.13 14.56
N SER A 221 9.60 -0.10 13.43
CA SER A 221 9.83 -1.02 12.30
C SER A 221 11.14 -0.76 11.56
N GLY A 222 11.72 0.43 11.68
CA GLY A 222 12.88 0.85 10.91
C GLY A 222 12.54 1.37 9.51
N CYS A 223 11.27 1.35 9.08
CA CYS A 223 10.82 1.79 7.76
C CYS A 223 11.28 3.22 7.44
N LEU A 224 11.21 4.14 8.41
CA LEU A 224 11.66 5.52 8.23
C LEU A 224 13.16 5.61 7.86
N GLY A 225 13.98 4.71 8.40
CA GLY A 225 15.39 4.62 8.02
C GLY A 225 15.59 4.15 6.59
N ASP A 226 14.75 3.24 6.10
CA ASP A 226 14.78 2.78 4.72
C ASP A 226 14.25 3.86 3.76
N TRP A 227 13.19 4.56 4.13
CA TRP A 227 12.66 5.70 3.38
C TRP A 227 13.70 6.81 3.27
N TRP A 228 14.50 7.04 4.31
CA TRP A 228 15.60 8.01 4.26
C TRP A 228 16.66 7.64 3.22
N LYS A 229 16.99 6.35 3.09
CA LYS A 229 17.91 5.91 2.03
C LYS A 229 17.32 6.14 0.65
N TYR A 230 16.05 5.79 0.45
CA TYR A 230 15.36 6.01 -0.81
C TYR A 230 15.34 7.49 -1.16
N PHE A 231 14.94 8.35 -0.22
CA PHE A 231 14.96 9.79 -0.35
C PHE A 231 16.33 10.32 -0.78
N MET A 232 17.39 9.97 -0.05
CA MET A 232 18.75 10.41 -0.37
C MET A 232 19.21 9.89 -1.73
N HIS A 233 18.87 8.64 -2.07
CA HIS A 233 19.18 8.08 -3.37
C HIS A 233 18.49 8.85 -4.50
N PHE A 234 17.20 9.15 -4.36
CA PHE A 234 16.43 9.85 -5.37
C PHE A 234 16.87 11.30 -5.55
N ILE A 235 17.22 12.02 -4.48
CA ILE A 235 17.78 13.38 -4.59
C ILE A 235 19.10 13.39 -5.35
N MET A 236 19.95 12.40 -5.11
CA MET A 236 21.22 12.28 -5.83
C MET A 236 21.01 12.02 -7.33
N LEU A 237 19.95 11.31 -7.69
CA LEU A 237 19.58 11.06 -9.10
C LEU A 237 18.83 12.24 -9.73
N ALA A 238 18.21 13.10 -8.92
CA ALA A 238 17.46 14.27 -9.36
C ALA A 238 17.85 15.53 -8.56
N PRO A 239 19.07 16.08 -8.77
CA PRO A 239 19.53 17.26 -8.06
C PRO A 239 18.56 18.43 -8.28
N GLY A 240 18.07 19.02 -7.19
CA GLY A 240 17.07 20.11 -7.24
C GLY A 240 15.63 19.66 -7.49
N GLY A 241 15.37 18.38 -7.76
CA GLY A 241 14.04 17.86 -8.09
C GLY A 241 12.99 18.06 -7.00
N ILE A 242 13.39 18.18 -5.73
CA ILE A 242 12.47 18.47 -4.61
C ILE A 242 11.87 19.87 -4.70
N GLN A 243 12.60 20.82 -5.27
CA GLN A 243 12.18 22.23 -5.36
C GLN A 243 11.53 22.55 -6.70
N MET A 244 11.57 21.60 -7.64
CA MET A 244 10.99 21.76 -8.96
C MET A 244 9.50 21.43 -8.94
N ASP A 245 8.74 22.29 -9.62
CA ASP A 245 7.35 22.03 -9.93
C ASP A 245 7.23 20.84 -10.91
N PRO A 246 6.20 19.98 -10.82
CA PRO A 246 5.97 18.89 -11.78
C PRO A 246 5.91 19.30 -13.23
N SER A 247 5.49 20.54 -13.51
CA SER A 247 5.45 21.09 -14.86
C SER A 247 6.83 21.51 -15.37
N HIS A 248 7.85 21.55 -14.52
CA HIS A 248 9.20 21.92 -14.91
C HIS A 248 9.82 20.83 -15.83
N PRO A 249 10.44 21.20 -16.96
CA PRO A 249 11.01 20.22 -17.91
C PRO A 249 12.11 19.32 -17.34
N GLY A 250 12.77 19.77 -16.28
CA GLY A 250 13.79 19.00 -15.55
C GLY A 250 13.24 18.10 -14.43
N PHE A 251 11.92 18.08 -14.25
CA PHE A 251 11.29 17.26 -13.23
C PHE A 251 11.36 15.77 -13.61
N THR A 252 11.65 14.91 -12.63
CA THR A 252 11.87 13.48 -12.84
C THR A 252 11.06 12.67 -11.85
N MET A 253 10.78 11.40 -12.16
CA MET A 253 10.08 10.50 -11.24
C MET A 253 10.86 10.25 -9.95
N GLN A 254 12.20 10.34 -9.98
CA GLN A 254 13.01 10.27 -8.77
C GLN A 254 12.76 11.50 -7.89
N GLY A 255 12.76 12.71 -8.47
CA GLY A 255 12.40 13.94 -7.77
C GLY A 255 11.00 13.84 -7.13
N PHE A 256 10.03 13.36 -7.90
CA PHE A 256 8.67 13.11 -7.42
C PHE A 256 8.62 12.09 -6.28
N ALA A 257 9.28 10.94 -6.42
CA ALA A 257 9.31 9.90 -5.38
C ALA A 257 9.96 10.43 -4.09
N ALA A 258 10.98 11.29 -4.18
CA ALA A 258 11.58 11.94 -3.03
C ALA A 258 10.59 12.89 -2.33
N GLN A 259 9.86 13.72 -3.10
CA GLN A 259 8.82 14.59 -2.54
C GLN A 259 7.69 13.76 -1.89
N LEU A 260 7.30 12.65 -2.50
CA LEU A 260 6.26 11.77 -2.00
C LEU A 260 6.60 11.20 -0.61
N ILE A 261 7.86 10.81 -0.38
CA ILE A 261 8.32 10.37 0.95
C ILE A 261 8.10 11.48 1.98
N CYS A 262 8.49 12.71 1.67
CA CYS A 262 8.28 13.85 2.56
C CYS A 262 6.81 14.09 2.86
N THR A 263 5.95 14.04 1.84
CA THR A 263 4.50 14.22 2.00
C THR A 263 3.90 13.13 2.88
N ILE A 264 4.23 11.85 2.63
CA ILE A 264 3.72 10.73 3.45
C ILE A 264 4.17 10.90 4.91
N CYS A 265 5.44 11.25 5.14
CA CYS A 265 5.93 11.47 6.50
C CYS A 265 5.24 12.65 7.19
N LEU A 266 5.05 13.77 6.49
CA LEU A 266 4.38 14.94 7.05
C LEU A 266 2.92 14.63 7.42
N GLU A 267 2.19 13.96 6.53
CA GLU A 267 0.77 13.65 6.72
C GLU A 267 0.56 12.58 7.81
N LEU A 268 1.42 11.56 7.88
CA LEU A 268 1.29 10.48 8.88
C LEU A 268 1.83 10.87 10.26
N LEU A 269 2.95 11.61 10.32
CA LEU A 269 3.65 11.88 11.58
C LEU A 269 3.40 13.30 12.10
N GLY A 270 2.78 14.17 11.30
CA GLY A 270 2.57 15.58 11.64
C GLY A 270 3.87 16.39 11.80
N ILE A 271 5.00 15.82 11.38
CA ILE A 271 6.33 16.43 11.49
C ILE A 271 7.05 16.33 10.17
N ARG A 272 7.98 17.26 9.93
CA ARG A 272 8.82 17.19 8.74
C ARG A 272 9.65 15.90 8.74
N PHE A 273 9.91 15.38 7.56
CA PHE A 273 10.67 14.15 7.40
C PHE A 273 12.07 14.26 8.03
N GLU A 274 12.73 15.41 7.88
CA GLU A 274 14.05 15.66 8.46
C GLU A 274 14.02 15.63 10.00
N ASP A 275 12.94 16.12 10.62
CA ASP A 275 12.76 16.09 12.07
C ASP A 275 12.52 14.65 12.56
N ALA A 276 11.72 13.87 11.82
CA ALA A 276 11.49 12.45 12.10
C ALA A 276 12.80 11.65 12.07
N ILE A 277 13.63 11.89 11.06
CA ILE A 277 14.94 11.25 10.91
C ILE A 277 15.93 11.72 11.99
N SER A 278 15.92 13.00 12.36
CA SER A 278 16.80 13.51 13.42
C SER A 278 16.51 12.83 14.76
N ARG A 279 15.22 12.68 15.12
CA ARG A 279 14.80 11.92 16.31
C ARG A 279 15.25 10.46 16.24
N LEU A 280 15.13 9.83 15.08
CA LEU A 280 15.62 8.46 14.89
C LEU A 280 17.14 8.38 15.01
N GLN A 281 17.91 9.31 14.45
CA GLN A 281 19.38 9.31 14.53
C GLN A 281 19.91 9.55 15.95
N GLU A 282 19.14 10.24 16.80
CA GLU A 282 19.46 10.40 18.22
C GLU A 282 19.26 9.10 19.01
N HIS A 283 18.26 8.29 18.62
CA HIS A 283 17.87 7.07 19.36
C HIS A 283 18.41 5.77 18.75
N SER A 284 18.72 5.76 17.45
CA SER A 284 19.20 4.61 16.71
C SER A 284 20.67 4.78 16.35
N LYS A 285 21.47 3.72 16.52
CA LYS A 285 22.88 3.66 16.08
C LYS A 285 22.96 3.57 14.55
N MET A 286 22.30 4.49 13.84
CA MET A 286 22.27 4.53 12.38
C MET A 286 23.53 5.19 11.83
N CYS A 287 24.13 4.57 10.82
CA CYS A 287 25.21 5.14 10.06
C CYS A 287 24.71 6.37 9.32
N ARG A 288 25.40 7.49 9.52
CA ARG A 288 25.17 8.75 8.81
C ARG A 288 25.61 8.76 7.35
N ASN A 289 26.17 7.66 6.83
CA ASN A 289 26.37 7.54 5.38
C ASN A 289 25.01 7.15 4.76
N PRO A 290 24.39 8.02 3.95
CA PRO A 290 23.11 7.73 3.31
C PRO A 290 23.15 6.54 2.34
N ARG A 291 24.36 6.13 1.93
CA ARG A 291 24.62 4.95 1.11
C ARG A 291 25.14 3.75 1.91
N CYS A 292 25.11 3.77 3.26
CA CYS A 292 25.48 2.58 4.04
C CYS A 292 24.40 1.50 3.82
N PRO A 293 24.76 0.33 3.25
CA PRO A 293 23.80 -0.75 3.00
C PRO A 293 23.25 -1.34 4.31
N ALA A 294 23.91 -1.11 5.45
CA ALA A 294 23.50 -1.53 6.78
C ALA A 294 23.56 -0.34 7.76
N PRO A 295 22.54 0.55 7.78
CA PRO A 295 22.59 1.77 8.56
C PRO A 295 22.55 1.45 10.05
N PHE A 296 21.72 0.51 10.49
CA PHE A 296 21.75 0.01 11.85
C PHE A 296 23.12 -0.64 12.03
N GLY A 297 23.95 -0.07 12.92
CA GLY A 297 25.32 -0.54 13.12
C GLY A 297 25.40 -2.05 13.33
N PRO A 298 26.61 -2.64 13.31
CA PRO A 298 26.83 -4.09 13.31
C PRO A 298 26.23 -4.89 14.49
N GLY A 299 25.51 -4.25 15.43
CA GLY A 299 24.84 -4.89 16.56
C GLY A 299 23.68 -5.83 16.22
N LEU A 300 23.21 -5.90 14.96
CA LEU A 300 22.13 -6.82 14.55
C LEU A 300 22.58 -7.90 13.54
N THR A 301 23.80 -7.83 12.99
CA THR A 301 24.31 -8.85 12.07
C THR A 301 25.73 -9.27 12.44
N SER A 302 25.81 -10.45 13.05
CA SER A 302 26.99 -11.31 13.19
C SER A 302 28.02 -10.99 14.28
N THR A 303 28.37 -12.06 14.98
CA THR A 303 29.11 -12.21 16.23
C THR A 303 30.64 -12.12 16.10
N LYS A 304 31.21 -11.39 15.13
CA LYS A 304 32.67 -11.42 14.94
C LYS A 304 33.31 -10.05 14.69
N ARG A 305 33.96 -9.58 15.76
CA ARG A 305 35.15 -8.69 15.81
C ARG A 305 34.92 -7.25 15.36
N ALA A 306 35.68 -6.25 15.82
CA ALA A 306 36.68 -6.10 16.87
C ALA A 306 37.08 -4.62 16.83
N LEU A 307 37.35 -4.03 18.00
CA LEU A 307 38.46 -3.10 18.22
C LEU A 307 38.81 -2.08 17.11
N THR A 308 37.85 -1.26 16.70
CA THR A 308 38.20 0.12 16.32
C THR A 308 37.29 1.05 17.09
N ASN A 309 37.89 1.80 18.03
CA ASN A 309 37.30 2.87 18.84
C ASN A 309 36.77 4.02 17.97
N SER A 310 35.81 3.76 17.09
CA SER A 310 35.07 4.83 16.43
C SER A 310 33.73 4.98 17.13
N ASN A 311 33.68 5.83 18.16
CA ASN A 311 32.44 6.48 18.62
C ASN A 311 31.87 7.45 17.55
N GLY A 312 32.22 7.25 16.28
CA GLY A 312 31.77 8.04 15.16
C GLY A 312 30.41 7.55 14.67
N PRO A 313 29.61 8.42 14.07
CA PRO A 313 28.25 8.10 13.65
C PRO A 313 28.19 7.25 12.36
N TYR A 314 29.22 6.46 12.05
CA TYR A 314 29.33 5.68 10.82
C TYR A 314 29.52 4.19 11.11
N CYS A 315 28.89 3.32 10.31
CA CYS A 315 29.00 1.87 10.37
C CYS A 315 30.43 1.36 10.07
N GLY A 316 31.32 2.22 9.53
CA GLY A 316 32.73 1.92 9.28
C GLY A 316 33.46 3.06 8.55
N MET A 317 34.79 2.94 8.42
CA MET A 317 35.67 3.93 7.77
C MET A 317 35.25 4.25 6.33
N ARG A 318 34.89 3.24 5.53
CA ARG A 318 34.39 3.43 4.17
C ARG A 318 33.20 4.38 4.11
N CYS A 319 32.28 4.27 5.08
CA CYS A 319 31.10 5.13 5.14
C CYS A 319 31.43 6.55 5.62
N MET A 320 32.41 6.70 6.51
CA MET A 320 32.95 8.01 6.88
C MET A 320 33.64 8.70 5.69
N GLU A 321 34.43 7.97 4.91
CA GLU A 321 35.17 8.50 3.75
C GLU A 321 34.24 8.91 2.61
N ILE A 322 33.26 8.07 2.27
CA ILE A 322 32.24 8.41 1.26
C ILE A 322 31.51 9.70 1.65
N PHE A 323 31.13 9.83 2.93
CA PHE A 323 30.49 11.06 3.42
C PHE A 323 31.43 12.27 3.31
N ARG A 324 32.70 12.14 3.73
CA ARG A 324 33.69 13.23 3.66
C ARG A 324 33.89 13.75 2.24
N VAL A 325 34.00 12.84 1.27
CA VAL A 325 34.16 13.22 -0.15
C VAL A 325 32.91 13.92 -0.68
N ALA A 326 31.72 13.48 -0.27
CA ALA A 326 30.45 14.11 -0.68
C ALA A 326 30.15 15.45 0.02
N SER A 327 30.84 15.78 1.12
CA SER A 327 30.59 16.99 1.92
C SER A 327 31.52 18.16 1.59
N LEU A 328 32.49 17.97 0.71
CA LEU A 328 33.36 19.04 0.25
C LEU A 328 32.57 19.90 -0.75
N PRO A 329 32.54 21.24 -0.58
CA PRO A 329 31.94 22.12 -1.57
C PRO A 329 32.66 21.94 -2.91
N ALA A 330 31.87 21.89 -3.99
CA ALA A 330 32.35 21.70 -5.36
C ALA A 330 33.30 22.80 -5.82
#